data_AF-A0A951KXT6-F1
#
_entry.id   AF-A0A951KXT6-F1
#
_cell.length_a   1.000
_cell.length_b   1.000
_cell.length_c   1.000
_cell.angle_alpha   90.00
_cell.angle_beta   90.00
_cell.angle_gamma   90.00
#
_symmetry.space_group_name_H-M   'P 1'
#
loop_
_entity.id
_entity.type
_entity.pdbx_description
1 polymer ?
#
loop_
_entity_poly.entity_id
_entity_poly.type
_entity_poly.pdbx_seq_one_letter_code
_entity_poly.pdbx_strand_id
1 'polypeptide(L)' 'MGLDNPTHLAILFIILLLVFGAKRLPELGRSLGAGLRGFKESINPEATAPTPQAPELTAAPAVPLAAAGQPAERVHPVA' A
#
# COMPACT_ATOMS: atom_id res chain seq x y z
N MET A 1 -28.16 14.45 -22.53
CA MET A 1 -27.21 14.71 -23.64
C MET A 1 -25.79 14.58 -23.10
N GLY A 2 -25.06 13.55 -23.52
CA GLY A 2 -23.62 13.64 -23.75
C GLY A 2 -22.67 13.07 -22.68
N LEU A 3 -22.73 13.49 -21.42
CA LEU A 3 -21.56 13.33 -20.54
C LEU A 3 -21.53 12.05 -19.68
N ASP A 4 -22.69 11.45 -19.42
CA ASP A 4 -22.85 10.27 -18.56
C ASP A 4 -22.49 8.96 -19.28
N ASN A 5 -22.19 9.04 -20.57
CA ASN A 5 -21.76 7.88 -21.33
C ASN A 5 -20.26 7.62 -21.04
N PRO A 6 -19.91 6.46 -20.44
CA PRO A 6 -18.55 6.15 -20.02
C PRO A 6 -17.55 6.17 -21.19
N THR A 7 -18.02 6.02 -22.43
CA THR A 7 -17.18 6.13 -23.63
C THR A 7 -16.62 7.53 -23.83
N HIS A 8 -17.37 8.59 -23.55
CA HIS A 8 -16.84 9.97 -23.66
C HIS A 8 -15.76 10.24 -22.62
N LEU A 9 -15.95 9.74 -21.39
CA LEU A 9 -14.95 9.87 -20.33
C LEU A 9 -13.67 9.10 -20.68
N ALA A 10 -13.80 7.89 -21.26
CA ALA A 10 -12.67 7.12 -21.73
C ALA A 10 -11.89 7.83 -22.85
N ILE A 11 -12.58 8.44 -23.81
CA ILE A 11 -11.95 9.22 -24.90
C ILE A 11 -11.20 10.43 -24.34
N LEU A 12 -11.80 11.18 -23.40
CA LEU A 12 -11.14 12.31 -22.74
C LEU A 12 -9.89 11.85 -21.98
N PHE A 13 -9.99 10.73 -21.25
CA PHE A 13 -8.88 10.16 -20.52
C PHE A 13 -7.74 9.74 -21.47
N ILE A 14 -8.05 9.13 -22.61
CA ILE A 14 -7.07 8.78 -23.65
C ILE A 14 -6.33 10.01 -24.15
N ILE A 15 -7.04 11.10 -24.47
CA ILE A 15 -6.41 12.35 -24.91
C ILE A 15 -5.50 12.91 -23.80
N LEU A 16 -5.97 12.88 -22.56
CA LEU A 16 -5.21 13.33 -21.40
C LEU A 16 -3.94 12.47 -21.19
N LEU A 17 -4.05 11.16 -21.32
CA LEU A 17 -2.91 10.24 -21.27
C LEU A 17 -1.96 10.45 -22.45
N LEU A 18 -2.43 10.93 -23.60
CA LEU A 18 -1.57 11.21 -24.76
C LEU A 18 -0.75 12.50 -24.54
N VAL A 19 -1.36 13.52 -23.92
CA VAL A 19 -0.69 14.80 -23.61
C VAL A 19 0.22 14.68 -22.38
N PHE A 20 -0.28 14.11 -21.29
CA PHE A 20 0.46 13.98 -20.03
C PHE A 20 1.34 12.72 -20.00
N GLY A 21 1.00 11.68 -20.77
CA GLY A 21 1.67 10.37 -20.76
C GLY A 21 1.02 9.38 -19.78
N ALA A 22 1.05 8.09 -20.15
CA ALA A 22 0.49 6.98 -19.35
C ALA A 22 1.06 6.86 -17.93
N LYS A 23 2.26 7.40 -17.70
CA LYS A 23 3.00 7.29 -16.43
C LYS A 23 2.77 8.47 -15.48
N ARG A 24 2.40 9.65 -16.00
CA ARG A 24 2.20 10.88 -15.19
C ARG A 24 0.86 10.91 -14.48
N LEU A 25 -0.21 10.42 -15.12
CA LEU A 25 -1.53 10.37 -14.51
C LEU A 25 -1.60 9.55 -13.21
N PRO A 26 -1.08 8.30 -13.16
CA PRO A 26 -1.09 7.52 -11.92
C PRO A 26 -0.16 8.10 -10.85
N GLU A 27 0.94 8.75 -11.26
CA GLU A 27 1.88 9.43 -10.35
C GLU A 27 1.19 10.61 -9.63
N LEU A 28 0.50 11.47 -10.39
CA LEU A 28 -0.30 12.59 -9.84
C LEU A 28 -1.50 12.10 -9.02
N GLY A 29 -2.18 11.05 -9.47
CA GLY A 29 -3.28 10.44 -8.72
C GLY A 29 -2.84 9.88 -7.37
N ARG A 30 -1.62 9.33 -7.29
CA ARG A 30 -1.07 8.78 -6.04
C ARG A 30 -0.72 9.88 -5.04
N SER A 31 -0.14 11.00 -5.48
CA SER A 31 0.16 12.14 -4.60
C SER A 31 -1.12 12.85 -4.14
N LEU A 32 -2.09 13.06 -5.05
CA LEU A 32 -3.38 13.66 -4.73
C LEU A 32 -4.21 12.75 -3.82
N GLY A 33 -4.21 11.44 -4.06
CA GLY A 33 -4.92 10.47 -3.24
C GLY A 33 -4.37 10.38 -1.82
N ALA A 34 -3.05 10.46 -1.63
CA ALA A 34 -2.44 10.51 -0.31
C ALA A 34 -2.85 11.78 0.47
N GLY A 35 -2.82 12.94 -0.19
CA GLY A 35 -3.28 14.20 0.39
C GLY A 35 -4.77 14.19 0.74
N LEU A 36 -5.61 13.69 -0.17
CA LEU A 36 -7.05 13.58 0.04
C LEU A 36 -7.40 12.58 1.16
N ARG A 37 -6.62 11.50 1.32
CA ARG A 37 -6.80 10.55 2.41
C ARG A 37 -6.54 11.20 3.77
N GLY A 38 -5.43 11.92 3.91
CA GLY A 38 -5.13 12.68 5.13
C GLY A 38 -6.14 13.79 5.40
N PHE A 39 -6.58 14.49 4.34
CA PHE A 39 -7.66 15.48 4.45
C PHE A 39 -8.95 14.83 4.96
N LYS A 40 -9.36 13.70 4.38
CA LYS A 40 -10.57 12.98 4.78
C LYS A 40 -10.52 12.52 6.25
N GLU A 41 -9.34 12.08 6.70
CA GLU A 41 -9.09 11.67 8.09
C GLU A 41 -9.21 12.85 9.06
N SER A 42 -8.73 14.04 8.67
CA SER A 42 -8.83 15.24 9.49
C SER A 42 -10.27 15.81 9.60
N ILE A 43 -11.09 15.63 8.55
CA ILE A 43 -12.49 16.10 8.54
C ILE A 43 -13.47 15.07 9.12
N ASN A 44 -13.07 13.80 9.22
CA ASN A 44 -13.90 12.70 9.71
C ASN A 44 -13.04 11.76 10.58
N PRO A 45 -12.71 12.15 11.82
CA PRO A 45 -11.85 11.38 12.71
C PRO A 45 -12.46 10.03 13.13
N GLU A 46 -13.79 9.89 13.04
CA GLU A 46 -14.53 8.69 13.43
C GLU A 46 -14.60 7.63 12.29
N ALA A 47 -14.08 7.91 11.09
CA ALA A 47 -14.33 7.11 9.88
C ALA A 47 -13.25 6.06 9.52
N THR A 48 -12.16 5.92 10.28
CA THR A 48 -11.09 4.96 9.96
C THR A 48 -10.95 3.87 11.03
N ALA A 49 -11.69 2.77 10.86
CA ALA A 49 -11.23 1.48 11.35
C ALA A 49 -10.03 1.03 10.48
N PRO A 50 -8.98 0.43 11.06
CA PRO A 50 -7.77 0.06 10.32
C PRO A 50 -8.12 -0.99 9.27
N THR A 51 -8.14 -0.60 7.99
CA THR A 51 -8.16 -1.56 6.90
C THR A 51 -6.74 -2.11 6.76
N PRO A 52 -6.52 -3.43 6.93
CA PRO A 52 -5.21 -4.04 6.80
C PRO A 52 -4.57 -3.66 5.47
N GLN A 53 -3.34 -3.18 5.57
CA GLN A 53 -2.50 -2.84 4.43
C GLN A 53 -2.36 -4.09 3.55
N ALA A 54 -2.86 -4.03 2.32
CA ALA A 54 -2.66 -5.08 1.34
C ALA A 54 -1.14 -5.25 1.08
N PRO A 55 -0.69 -6.49 0.81
CA PRO A 55 0.54 -7.06 1.35
C PRO A 55 1.83 -6.40 0.86
N GLU A 56 2.83 -6.41 1.74
CA GLU A 56 4.25 -6.36 1.39
C GLU A 56 4.55 -7.36 0.25
N LEU A 57 4.65 -6.85 -0.97
CA LEU A 57 5.25 -7.54 -2.11
C LEU A 57 6.52 -6.77 -2.50
N THR A 58 7.51 -6.78 -1.61
CA THR A 58 8.93 -6.68 -1.98
C THR A 58 9.78 -7.21 -0.83
N ALA A 59 10.48 -8.30 -1.14
CA ALA A 59 11.67 -8.84 -0.49
C ALA A 59 11.55 -9.48 0.91
N ALA A 60 11.43 -10.81 0.90
CA ALA A 60 11.99 -11.67 1.95
C ALA A 60 13.49 -11.32 2.18
N PRO A 61 13.97 -11.35 3.43
CA PRO A 61 14.33 -12.63 4.04
C PRO A 61 13.87 -12.72 5.51
N ALA A 62 12.85 -13.52 5.76
CA ALA A 62 12.69 -14.09 7.09
C ALA A 62 13.84 -15.09 7.29
N VAL A 63 14.82 -14.65 8.08
CA VAL A 63 15.81 -15.48 8.75
C VAL A 63 15.20 -16.80 9.23
N PRO A 64 15.90 -17.95 9.11
CA PRO A 64 15.34 -19.25 9.44
C PRO A 64 14.89 -19.28 10.90
N LEU A 65 13.59 -19.45 11.08
CA LEU A 65 12.97 -19.83 12.34
C LEU A 65 13.56 -21.17 12.81
N ALA A 66 14.12 -21.16 14.02
CA ALA A 66 14.16 -22.28 14.95
C ALA A 66 14.31 -23.69 14.34
N ALA A 67 15.55 -24.09 14.03
CA ALA A 67 15.98 -25.47 14.28
C ALA A 67 16.38 -25.53 15.77
N ALA A 68 15.47 -25.88 16.67
CA ALA A 68 15.22 -27.26 17.08
C ALA A 68 16.50 -27.98 17.54
N GLY A 69 16.68 -28.00 18.87
CA GLY A 69 17.30 -29.10 19.58
C GLY A 69 18.81 -29.02 19.76
N GLN A 70 19.26 -28.90 21.01
CA GLN A 70 20.13 -29.89 21.65
C GLN A 70 20.25 -29.60 23.16
N PRO A 71 20.48 -30.65 23.96
CA PRO A 71 19.79 -30.95 25.20
C PRO A 71 20.69 -30.67 26.41
N ALA A 72 20.18 -30.99 27.59
CA ALA A 72 20.89 -31.34 28.82
C ALA A 72 22.43 -31.33 28.79
N GLU A 73 23.00 -30.76 29.87
CA GLU A 73 24.26 -31.19 30.53
C GLU A 73 25.29 -30.07 30.69
N ARG A 74 25.26 -29.38 31.84
CA ARG A 74 26.39 -29.41 32.79
C ARG A 74 26.07 -28.65 34.08
N VAL A 75 25.99 -29.46 35.12
CA VAL A 75 26.09 -29.17 36.54
C VAL A 75 27.27 -28.23 36.88
N HIS A 76 26.97 -27.23 37.72
CA HIS A 76 27.71 -26.72 38.91
C HIS A 76 29.19 -27.15 39.09
N PRO A 77 30.14 -26.28 39.56
CA PRO A 77 29.98 -25.56 40.82
C PRO A 77 30.56 -24.14 40.90
N VAL A 78 30.07 -23.34 41.86
CA VAL A 78 30.80 -22.15 42.34
C VAL A 78 31.03 -22.29 43.84
N ALA A 79 32.30 -22.17 44.20
CA ALA A 79 32.86 -22.27 45.54
C ALA A 79 32.58 -21.04 46.39
#